data_AF-Q3U1N9-F1
#
_entry.id   AF-Q3U1N9-F1
#
_cell.length_a   1.000
_cell.length_b   1.000
_cell.length_c   1.000
_cell.angle_alpha   90.00
_cell.angle_beta   90.00
_cell.angle_gamma   90.00
#
_symmetry.space_group_name_H-M   'P 1'
#
loop_
_entity.id
_entity.type
_entity.pdbx_description
1 polymer ?
#
loop_
_entity_poly.entity_id
_entity_poly.type
_entity_poly.pdbx_seq_one_letter_code
_entity_poly.pdbx_strand_id
1 'polypeptide(L)'
;FDPMDPGYLYLMTSHQMARVKVAACEVHSTCGDCVGAADAYCGWCTLETRCTLQQDCTNSSQPHFWTSASEGPSRCPAMAVLPSEIDVHRDYTGMILQISGSLPSLSGMEMACDYGNGVRTVARVPGPAYDHQIAYCNLLPRAQFPSFPAGQEHVTVEMSVRVKGHNIVSANFTIYDCSRIGQVYPHTACTSCLSTQWPCSWCIQLHSCVSNQSQCQDSPNPTSPQDCPQILPSPLAPVPTGGSQDILVPLTKATFFHGSSLECSFGLGWRGRLGLSGTFFIIKACRENP
;
A
#
# COMPACT_ATOMS: atom_id res chain seq x y z
N PHE A 1 -23.29 -32.50 -30.63
CA PHE A 1 -23.28 -31.03 -30.57
C PHE A 1 -24.58 -30.50 -31.14
N ASP A 2 -25.07 -29.40 -30.60
CA ASP A 2 -26.24 -28.69 -31.13
C ASP A 2 -25.85 -27.98 -32.44
N PRO A 3 -26.49 -28.31 -33.59
CA PRO A 3 -26.14 -27.74 -34.88
C PRO A 3 -26.31 -26.22 -34.96
N MET A 4 -27.19 -25.65 -34.14
CA MET A 4 -27.49 -24.22 -34.13
C MET A 4 -26.63 -23.44 -33.12
N ASP A 5 -26.02 -24.14 -32.17
CA ASP A 5 -25.26 -23.53 -31.08
C ASP A 5 -24.14 -24.49 -30.62
N PRO A 6 -22.92 -24.33 -31.15
CA PRO A 6 -21.83 -25.26 -30.88
C PRO A 6 -21.36 -25.26 -29.42
N GLY A 7 -21.81 -24.30 -28.60
CA GLY A 7 -21.60 -24.25 -27.15
C GLY A 7 -22.44 -25.25 -26.36
N TYR A 8 -23.32 -26.03 -27.00
CA TYR A 8 -24.15 -27.03 -26.35
C TYR A 8 -24.05 -28.40 -27.02
N LEU A 9 -24.28 -29.44 -26.21
CA LEU A 9 -24.47 -30.81 -26.67
C LEU A 9 -25.80 -31.36 -26.16
N TYR A 10 -26.44 -32.19 -26.97
CA TYR A 10 -27.59 -32.96 -26.54
C TYR A 10 -27.12 -34.31 -26.00
N LEU A 11 -27.44 -34.58 -24.74
CA LEU A 11 -27.25 -35.87 -24.08
C LEU A 11 -28.58 -36.62 -24.07
N MET A 12 -28.57 -37.86 -24.53
CA MET A 12 -29.74 -38.72 -24.54
C MET A 12 -29.56 -39.86 -23.55
N THR A 13 -30.57 -40.07 -22.74
CA THR A 13 -30.72 -41.24 -21.86
C THR A 13 -31.92 -42.05 -22.34
N SER A 14 -32.14 -43.23 -21.77
CA SER A 14 -33.30 -44.07 -22.09
C SER A 14 -34.66 -43.41 -21.81
N HIS A 15 -34.71 -42.35 -20.98
CA HIS A 15 -35.96 -41.74 -20.52
C HIS A 15 -36.10 -40.26 -20.92
N GLN A 16 -35.00 -39.58 -21.25
CA GLN A 16 -35.00 -38.14 -21.51
C GLN A 16 -33.82 -37.70 -22.37
N MET A 17 -34.00 -36.56 -23.04
CA MET A 17 -32.97 -35.82 -23.76
C MET A 17 -32.72 -34.49 -23.06
N ALA A 18 -31.47 -34.19 -22.75
CA ALA A 18 -31.05 -32.97 -22.07
C ALA A 18 -30.08 -32.17 -22.96
N ARG A 19 -30.23 -30.84 -22.98
CA ARG A 19 -29.30 -29.92 -23.64
C ARG A 19 -28.34 -29.37 -22.58
N VAL A 20 -27.04 -29.59 -22.75
CA VAL A 20 -26.01 -29.28 -21.74
C VAL A 20 -24.91 -28.44 -22.37
N LYS A 21 -24.39 -27.43 -21.64
CA LYS A 21 -23.25 -26.63 -22.08
C LYS A 21 -22.01 -27.51 -22.23
N VAL A 22 -21.19 -27.22 -23.24
CA VAL A 22 -19.94 -27.94 -23.50
C VAL A 22 -18.89 -27.72 -22.42
N ALA A 23 -18.92 -26.55 -21.80
CA ALA A 23 -18.05 -26.19 -20.68
C ALA A 23 -18.77 -25.24 -19.71
N ALA A 24 -18.36 -25.28 -18.45
CA ALA A 24 -18.90 -24.45 -17.38
C ALA A 24 -17.90 -23.35 -16.99
N CYS A 25 -17.53 -22.49 -17.94
CA CYS A 25 -16.47 -21.48 -17.76
C CYS A 25 -16.74 -20.49 -16.60
N GLU A 26 -18.02 -20.20 -16.32
CA GLU A 26 -18.47 -19.25 -15.29
C GLU A 26 -18.04 -19.63 -13.86
N VAL A 27 -17.55 -20.85 -13.63
CA VAL A 27 -16.99 -21.27 -12.33
C VAL A 27 -15.68 -20.54 -11.99
N HIS A 28 -15.00 -19.97 -12.97
CA HIS A 28 -13.75 -19.23 -12.77
C HIS A 28 -14.01 -17.71 -12.77
N SER A 29 -13.69 -17.06 -11.64
CA SER A 29 -13.92 -15.63 -11.44
C SER A 29 -12.74 -14.74 -11.85
N THR A 30 -11.54 -15.30 -12.01
CA THR A 30 -10.33 -14.55 -12.38
C THR A 30 -9.77 -15.05 -13.71
N CYS A 31 -9.04 -14.19 -14.42
CA CYS A 31 -8.35 -14.57 -15.65
C CYS A 31 -7.37 -15.72 -15.41
N GLY A 32 -6.59 -15.64 -14.32
CA GLY A 32 -5.59 -16.64 -13.99
C GLY A 32 -6.20 -18.03 -13.79
N ASP A 33 -7.32 -18.11 -13.07
CA ASP A 33 -8.02 -19.38 -12.87
C ASP A 33 -8.67 -19.89 -14.15
N CYS A 34 -9.30 -18.99 -14.92
CA CYS A 34 -9.99 -19.32 -16.18
C CYS A 34 -9.03 -19.92 -17.21
N VAL A 35 -7.93 -19.21 -17.47
CA VAL A 35 -6.94 -19.61 -18.48
C VAL A 35 -6.03 -20.72 -17.93
N GLY A 36 -5.76 -20.73 -16.62
CA GLY A 36 -4.95 -21.75 -15.95
C GLY A 36 -5.63 -23.11 -15.81
N ALA A 37 -6.97 -23.17 -15.84
CA ALA A 37 -7.72 -24.42 -15.83
C ALA A 37 -7.46 -25.30 -17.07
N ALA A 38 -6.91 -24.71 -18.15
CA ALA A 38 -6.60 -25.41 -19.40
C ALA A 38 -7.81 -26.10 -20.07
N ASP A 39 -9.03 -25.63 -19.81
CA ASP A 39 -10.23 -26.06 -20.54
C ASP A 39 -10.22 -25.42 -21.94
N ALA A 40 -10.17 -26.28 -22.98
CA ALA A 40 -10.05 -25.86 -24.37
C ALA A 40 -11.23 -25.00 -24.88
N TYR A 41 -12.38 -25.03 -24.21
CA TYR A 41 -13.55 -24.25 -24.60
C TYR A 41 -13.62 -22.89 -23.89
N CYS A 42 -12.89 -22.73 -22.79
CA CYS A 42 -12.95 -21.54 -21.95
C CYS A 42 -11.82 -20.55 -22.26
N GLY A 43 -12.15 -19.28 -22.02
CA GLY A 43 -11.20 -18.18 -22.13
C GLY A 43 -11.72 -16.92 -21.46
N TRP A 44 -10.82 -15.98 -21.25
CA TRP A 44 -11.11 -14.74 -20.54
C TRP A 44 -11.61 -13.67 -21.50
N CYS A 45 -12.83 -13.18 -21.29
CA CYS A 45 -13.37 -12.04 -22.02
C CYS A 45 -12.91 -10.73 -21.36
N THR A 46 -11.87 -10.09 -21.90
CA THR A 46 -11.11 -9.05 -21.21
C THR A 46 -11.93 -7.83 -20.82
N LEU A 47 -12.75 -7.27 -21.73
CA LEU A 47 -13.54 -6.07 -21.43
C LEU A 47 -14.81 -6.34 -20.62
N GLU A 48 -15.24 -7.59 -20.52
CA GLU A 48 -16.39 -8.01 -19.71
C GLU A 48 -15.98 -8.62 -18.37
N THR A 49 -14.68 -8.85 -18.17
CA THR A 49 -14.05 -9.32 -16.93
C THR A 49 -14.64 -10.64 -16.43
N ARG A 50 -14.82 -11.61 -17.33
CA ARG A 50 -15.41 -12.91 -17.00
C ARG A 50 -14.88 -14.03 -17.88
N CYS A 51 -14.92 -15.25 -17.36
CA CYS A 51 -14.58 -16.46 -18.10
C CYS A 51 -15.77 -16.96 -18.93
N THR A 52 -15.60 -17.12 -20.23
CA THR A 52 -16.69 -17.46 -21.16
C THR A 52 -16.22 -18.42 -22.25
N LEU A 53 -17.18 -18.98 -22.98
CA LEU A 53 -16.94 -19.50 -24.33
C LEU A 53 -16.57 -18.33 -25.27
N GLN A 54 -15.86 -18.62 -26.35
CA GLN A 54 -15.47 -17.59 -27.33
C GLN A 54 -16.69 -16.88 -27.95
N GLN A 55 -17.74 -17.63 -28.29
CA GLN A 55 -18.96 -17.10 -28.90
C GLN A 55 -19.78 -16.20 -27.97
N ASP A 56 -19.61 -16.34 -26.65
CA ASP A 56 -20.36 -15.58 -25.63
C ASP A 56 -19.67 -14.25 -25.25
N CYS A 57 -18.48 -14.00 -25.80
CA CYS A 57 -17.71 -12.78 -25.57
C CYS A 57 -17.87 -11.80 -26.73
N THR A 58 -18.23 -10.56 -26.43
CA THR A 58 -18.41 -9.52 -27.44
C THR A 58 -17.10 -9.23 -28.15
N ASN A 59 -17.11 -9.23 -29.49
CA ASN A 59 -15.92 -9.01 -30.34
C ASN A 59 -14.79 -10.03 -30.13
N SER A 60 -15.11 -11.26 -29.70
CA SER A 60 -14.11 -12.31 -29.47
C SER A 60 -13.24 -12.70 -30.68
N SER A 61 -13.66 -12.34 -31.89
CA SER A 61 -12.84 -12.52 -33.11
C SER A 61 -11.76 -11.45 -33.29
N GLN A 62 -11.84 -10.33 -32.56
CA GLN A 62 -10.84 -9.27 -32.58
C GLN A 62 -9.67 -9.63 -31.64
N PRO A 63 -8.44 -9.20 -31.96
CA PRO A 63 -7.27 -9.53 -31.15
C PRO A 63 -7.42 -9.01 -29.72
N HIS A 64 -7.01 -9.85 -28.75
CA HIS A 64 -6.95 -9.52 -27.31
C HIS A 64 -8.29 -9.25 -26.59
N PHE A 65 -9.43 -9.35 -27.27
CA PHE A 65 -10.75 -9.29 -26.62
C PHE A 65 -11.07 -10.57 -25.84
N TRP A 66 -10.60 -11.72 -26.33
CA TRP A 66 -10.79 -13.02 -25.71
C TRP A 66 -9.46 -13.79 -25.68
N THR A 67 -9.01 -14.18 -24.49
CA THR A 67 -7.77 -14.93 -24.28
C THR A 67 -8.10 -16.38 -23.97
N SER A 68 -7.67 -17.28 -24.85
CA SER A 68 -7.94 -18.71 -24.73
C SER A 68 -7.09 -19.37 -23.63
N ALA A 69 -7.57 -20.48 -23.07
CA ALA A 69 -6.81 -21.26 -22.08
C ALA A 69 -5.43 -21.73 -22.58
N SER A 70 -5.27 -21.93 -23.89
CA SER A 70 -4.00 -22.38 -24.50
C SER A 70 -2.91 -21.32 -24.52
N GLU A 71 -3.27 -20.03 -24.41
CA GLU A 71 -2.31 -18.93 -24.33
C GLU A 71 -1.64 -18.81 -22.95
N GLY A 72 -2.27 -19.37 -21.92
CA GLY A 72 -1.74 -19.44 -20.57
C GLY A 72 -1.88 -18.15 -19.76
N PRO A 73 -1.69 -18.23 -18.42
CA PRO A 73 -1.96 -17.11 -17.51
C PRO A 73 -1.09 -15.87 -17.73
N SER A 74 0.04 -15.98 -18.44
CA SER A 74 0.92 -14.83 -18.74
C SER A 74 0.28 -13.82 -19.69
N ARG A 75 -0.79 -14.19 -20.40
CA ARG A 75 -1.60 -13.27 -21.21
C ARG A 75 -2.68 -12.56 -20.41
N CYS A 76 -2.89 -12.88 -19.14
CA CYS A 76 -3.86 -12.16 -18.34
C CYS A 76 -3.47 -10.70 -18.16
N PRO A 77 -4.43 -9.76 -18.31
CA PRO A 77 -4.20 -8.35 -18.07
C PRO A 77 -3.69 -8.10 -16.65
N ALA A 78 -2.60 -7.34 -16.53
CA ALA A 78 -2.06 -6.89 -15.26
C ALA A 78 -1.61 -5.44 -15.36
N MET A 79 -1.54 -4.73 -14.23
CA MET A 79 -1.04 -3.36 -14.23
C MET A 79 -0.13 -3.05 -13.05
N ALA A 80 0.73 -2.06 -13.24
CA ALA A 80 1.56 -1.45 -12.20
C ALA A 80 1.34 0.06 -12.18
N VAL A 81 1.42 0.66 -11.00
CA VAL A 81 1.19 2.09 -10.77
C VAL A 81 2.52 2.78 -10.47
N LEU A 82 2.80 3.89 -11.14
CA LEU A 82 3.96 4.73 -10.90
C LEU A 82 3.54 6.19 -10.61
N PRO A 83 3.98 6.77 -9.49
CA PRO A 83 4.67 6.11 -8.37
C PRO A 83 3.73 5.18 -7.58
N SER A 84 4.27 4.07 -7.07
CA SER A 84 3.53 3.12 -6.20
C SER A 84 3.47 3.57 -4.74
N GLU A 85 4.20 4.64 -4.39
CA GLU A 85 4.37 5.16 -3.03
C GLU A 85 4.15 6.67 -3.03
N ILE A 86 3.15 7.11 -2.26
CA ILE A 86 2.65 8.47 -2.21
C ILE A 86 2.84 9.04 -0.81
N ASP A 87 3.64 10.10 -0.70
CA ASP A 87 3.74 10.90 0.52
C ASP A 87 2.54 11.85 0.63
N VAL A 88 1.85 11.82 1.77
CA VAL A 88 0.72 12.74 2.04
C VAL A 88 1.10 14.22 2.03
N HIS A 89 2.38 14.57 2.19
CA HIS A 89 2.83 15.97 2.22
C HIS A 89 3.36 16.48 0.88
N ARG A 90 3.60 15.59 -0.09
CA ARG A 90 4.18 15.95 -1.39
C ARG A 90 3.12 16.03 -2.48
N ASP A 91 3.19 17.04 -3.35
CA ASP A 91 2.31 17.17 -4.51
C ASP A 91 2.71 16.24 -5.66
N TYR A 92 1.71 15.50 -6.14
CA TYR A 92 1.80 14.62 -7.31
C TYR A 92 0.75 15.08 -8.33
N THR A 93 1.17 15.27 -9.57
CA THR A 93 0.28 15.75 -10.65
C THR A 93 -0.57 14.65 -11.27
N GLY A 94 -0.21 13.38 -11.06
CA GLY A 94 -0.91 12.23 -11.58
C GLY A 94 -0.09 10.95 -11.36
N MET A 95 -0.60 9.86 -11.95
CA MET A 95 -0.02 8.54 -11.92
C MET A 95 0.03 7.97 -13.34
N ILE A 96 1.10 7.23 -13.59
CA ILE A 96 1.31 6.47 -14.82
C ILE A 96 0.99 5.02 -14.52
N LEU A 97 0.15 4.42 -15.34
CA LEU A 97 -0.24 3.02 -15.28
C LEU A 97 0.49 2.27 -16.38
N GLN A 98 1.28 1.28 -16.02
CA GLN A 98 1.91 0.36 -16.95
C GLN A 98 1.08 -0.91 -17.01
N ILE A 99 0.50 -1.20 -18.16
CA ILE A 99 -0.41 -2.31 -18.35
C ILE A 99 0.25 -3.36 -19.26
N SER A 100 0.14 -4.62 -18.86
CA SER A 100 0.67 -5.77 -19.58
C SER A 100 -0.41 -6.84 -19.78
N GLY A 101 -0.10 -7.86 -20.59
CA GLY A 101 -1.06 -8.91 -20.95
C GLY A 101 -1.89 -8.56 -22.19
N SER A 102 -2.94 -9.34 -22.42
CA SER A 102 -3.83 -9.24 -23.58
C SER A 102 -4.99 -8.30 -23.30
N LEU A 103 -4.84 -7.06 -23.77
CA LEU A 103 -5.88 -6.05 -23.78
C LEU A 103 -6.11 -5.55 -25.21
N PRO A 104 -7.36 -5.34 -25.62
CA PRO A 104 -7.63 -4.67 -26.88
C PRO A 104 -7.24 -3.20 -26.80
N SER A 105 -7.15 -2.55 -27.97
CA SER A 105 -6.80 -1.13 -28.04
C SER A 105 -7.75 -0.30 -27.19
N LEU A 106 -7.21 0.42 -26.19
CA LEU A 106 -7.98 1.29 -25.30
C LEU A 106 -8.13 2.72 -25.85
N SER A 107 -7.52 3.00 -27.00
CA SER A 107 -7.53 4.32 -27.63
C SER A 107 -8.94 4.74 -28.05
N GLY A 108 -9.32 5.96 -27.67
CA GLY A 108 -10.64 6.53 -27.99
C GLY A 108 -11.81 5.99 -27.16
N MET A 109 -11.58 5.07 -26.23
CA MET A 109 -12.61 4.64 -25.28
C MET A 109 -12.73 5.58 -24.09
N GLU A 110 -13.95 5.69 -23.54
CA GLU A 110 -14.17 6.35 -22.26
C GLU A 110 -13.68 5.43 -21.14
N MET A 111 -12.71 5.94 -20.37
CA MET A 111 -12.06 5.20 -19.31
C MET A 111 -12.01 6.04 -18.04
N ALA A 112 -12.10 5.36 -16.90
CA ALA A 112 -11.93 5.99 -15.60
C ALA A 112 -10.97 5.18 -14.72
N CYS A 113 -10.21 5.86 -13.88
CA CYS A 113 -9.57 5.23 -12.74
C CYS A 113 -10.52 5.21 -11.57
N ASP A 114 -10.84 4.02 -11.08
CA ASP A 114 -11.71 3.78 -9.93
C ASP A 114 -10.86 3.44 -8.71
N TYR A 115 -10.95 4.27 -7.68
CA TYR A 115 -10.22 4.12 -6.41
C TYR A 115 -11.05 3.45 -5.32
N GLY A 116 -12.23 2.92 -5.69
CA GLY A 116 -13.21 2.42 -4.73
C GLY A 116 -14.07 3.54 -4.13
N ASN A 117 -15.07 3.13 -3.34
CA ASN A 117 -16.00 4.03 -2.63
C ASN A 117 -16.66 5.12 -3.50
N GLY A 118 -16.82 4.85 -4.80
CA GLY A 118 -17.44 5.77 -5.75
C GLY A 118 -16.50 6.87 -6.28
N VAL A 119 -15.23 6.87 -5.91
CA VAL A 119 -14.26 7.89 -6.33
C VAL A 119 -13.63 7.52 -7.66
N ARG A 120 -13.83 8.37 -8.66
CA ARG A 120 -13.36 8.13 -10.03
C ARG A 120 -12.70 9.36 -10.63
N THR A 121 -11.59 9.16 -11.34
CA THR A 121 -10.94 10.19 -12.15
C THR A 121 -10.86 9.74 -13.61
N VAL A 122 -10.69 10.69 -14.53
CA VAL A 122 -10.58 10.38 -15.96
C VAL A 122 -9.25 9.70 -16.24
N ALA A 123 -9.30 8.56 -16.96
CA ALA A 123 -8.12 7.85 -17.45
C ALA A 123 -7.88 8.15 -18.94
N ARG A 124 -6.62 8.24 -19.36
CA ARG A 124 -6.25 8.55 -20.75
C ARG A 124 -5.07 7.70 -21.21
N VAL A 125 -5.10 7.21 -22.46
CA VAL A 125 -3.92 6.63 -23.12
C VAL A 125 -3.18 7.71 -23.92
N PRO A 126 -1.83 7.72 -23.95
CA PRO A 126 -1.04 8.66 -24.76
C PRO A 126 -1.12 8.33 -26.24
N GLY A 127 -2.24 8.65 -26.88
CA GLY A 127 -2.42 8.47 -28.33
C GLY A 127 -2.30 7.01 -28.81
N PRO A 128 -2.37 6.80 -30.14
CA PRO A 128 -2.46 5.46 -30.73
C PRO A 128 -1.15 4.66 -30.69
N ALA A 129 0.00 5.30 -30.46
CA ALA A 129 1.31 4.63 -30.51
C ALA A 129 1.58 3.65 -29.35
N TYR A 130 0.88 3.82 -28.23
CA TYR A 130 1.08 3.00 -27.03
C TYR A 130 -0.02 1.96 -26.80
N ASP A 131 -1.05 1.94 -27.67
CA ASP A 131 -2.18 1.01 -27.86
C ASP A 131 -3.00 0.56 -26.63
N HIS A 132 -2.43 0.52 -25.42
CA HIS A 132 -3.00 0.21 -24.10
C HIS A 132 -1.90 0.01 -23.04
N GLN A 133 -0.61 -0.07 -23.41
CA GLN A 133 0.51 -0.39 -22.51
C GLN A 133 0.74 0.69 -21.44
N ILE A 134 0.38 1.94 -21.73
CA ILE A 134 0.52 3.07 -20.82
C ILE A 134 -0.80 3.81 -20.74
N ALA A 135 -1.25 4.11 -19.52
CA ALA A 135 -2.36 5.02 -19.27
C ALA A 135 -2.00 6.04 -18.16
N TYR A 136 -2.71 7.17 -18.13
CA TYR A 136 -2.53 8.23 -17.15
C TYR A 136 -3.81 8.45 -16.36
N CYS A 137 -3.67 8.64 -15.06
CA CYS A 137 -4.75 9.02 -14.17
C CYS A 137 -4.34 10.13 -13.22
N ASN A 138 -5.29 11.02 -12.90
CA ASN A 138 -5.08 11.95 -11.79
C ASN A 138 -5.10 11.15 -10.49
N LEU A 139 -4.17 11.44 -9.58
CA LEU A 139 -4.12 10.86 -8.23
C LEU A 139 -5.44 11.11 -7.50
N LEU A 140 -5.81 10.19 -6.61
CA LEU A 140 -6.93 10.32 -5.69
C LEU A 140 -6.91 11.73 -5.02
N PRO A 141 -8.02 12.47 -4.97
CA PRO A 141 -8.04 13.77 -4.30
C PRO A 141 -7.66 13.63 -2.82
N ARG A 142 -6.77 14.51 -2.32
CA ARG A 142 -6.28 14.46 -0.92
C ARG A 142 -7.39 14.43 0.13
N ALA A 143 -8.47 15.18 -0.10
CA ALA A 143 -9.62 15.23 0.79
C ALA A 143 -10.36 13.88 0.94
N GLN A 144 -10.06 12.92 0.05
CA GLN A 144 -10.66 11.59 0.00
C GLN A 144 -9.62 10.48 0.27
N PHE A 145 -8.41 10.85 0.72
CA PHE A 145 -7.43 9.85 1.17
C PHE A 145 -8.04 9.02 2.30
N PRO A 146 -7.91 7.68 2.24
CA PRO A 146 -8.44 6.83 3.28
C PRO A 146 -7.74 7.12 4.61
N SER A 147 -8.48 6.93 5.70
CA SER A 147 -7.89 6.97 7.03
C SER A 147 -6.91 5.82 7.20
N PHE A 148 -5.80 6.11 7.87
CA PHE A 148 -4.81 5.11 8.18
C PHE A 148 -5.32 4.17 9.29
N PRO A 149 -5.07 2.85 9.19
CA PRO A 149 -5.43 1.91 10.25
C PRO A 149 -4.77 2.25 11.60
N ALA A 150 -5.39 1.79 12.68
CA ALA A 150 -4.86 2.01 14.03
C ALA A 150 -3.45 1.40 14.17
N GLY A 151 -2.48 2.21 14.63
CA GLY A 151 -1.10 1.77 14.79
C GLY A 151 -0.34 1.55 13.47
N GLN A 152 -0.81 2.08 12.34
CA GLN A 152 -0.09 2.03 11.07
C GLN A 152 0.19 3.44 10.54
N GLU A 153 1.35 3.61 9.91
CA GLU A 153 1.86 4.84 9.29
C GLU A 153 1.62 4.91 7.77
N HIS A 154 1.02 3.86 7.20
CA HIS A 154 0.67 3.77 5.78
C HIS A 154 -0.70 3.12 5.58
N VAL A 155 -1.25 3.27 4.37
CA VAL A 155 -2.46 2.61 3.92
C VAL A 155 -2.31 2.23 2.45
N THR A 156 -2.68 1.01 2.11
CA THR A 156 -2.67 0.52 0.74
C THR A 156 -4.04 0.75 0.10
N VAL A 157 -4.03 1.39 -1.07
CA VAL A 157 -5.23 1.69 -1.86
C VAL A 157 -5.23 0.81 -3.10
N GLU A 158 -6.28 0.03 -3.27
CA GLU A 158 -6.54 -0.67 -4.52
C GLU A 158 -7.22 0.29 -5.51
N MET A 159 -6.72 0.31 -6.74
CA MET A 159 -7.34 1.03 -7.84
C MET A 159 -7.51 0.14 -9.06
N SER A 160 -8.43 0.50 -9.93
CA SER A 160 -8.69 -0.22 -11.17
C SER A 160 -8.92 0.72 -12.34
N VAL A 161 -8.62 0.23 -13.55
CA VAL A 161 -9.02 0.89 -14.79
C VAL A 161 -10.39 0.37 -15.17
N ARG A 162 -11.35 1.27 -15.35
CA ARG A 162 -12.75 0.97 -15.66
C ARG A 162 -13.07 1.39 -17.09
N VAL A 163 -13.60 0.44 -17.86
CA VAL A 163 -13.99 0.63 -19.27
C VAL A 163 -15.40 0.06 -19.45
N LYS A 164 -16.32 0.84 -20.03
CA LYS A 164 -17.73 0.42 -20.24
C LYS A 164 -18.44 -0.14 -18.99
N GLY A 165 -18.03 0.29 -17.80
CA GLY A 165 -18.62 -0.17 -16.55
C GLY A 165 -18.01 -1.45 -15.95
N HIS A 166 -16.92 -1.96 -16.51
CA HIS A 166 -16.18 -3.11 -15.99
C HIS A 166 -14.77 -2.70 -15.56
N ASN A 167 -14.29 -3.24 -14.44
CA ASN A 167 -12.93 -2.98 -13.94
C ASN A 167 -11.98 -3.99 -14.57
N ILE A 168 -11.27 -3.58 -15.64
CA ILE A 168 -10.54 -4.49 -16.53
C ILE A 168 -9.19 -4.95 -15.97
N VAL A 169 -8.53 -4.11 -15.18
CA VAL A 169 -7.27 -4.38 -14.48
C VAL A 169 -7.25 -3.63 -13.17
N SER A 170 -6.63 -4.20 -12.13
CA SER A 170 -6.43 -3.56 -10.82
C SER A 170 -4.99 -3.68 -10.34
N ALA A 171 -4.60 -2.78 -9.45
CA ALA A 171 -3.32 -2.74 -8.79
C ALA A 171 -3.40 -1.89 -7.52
N ASN A 172 -2.39 -2.05 -6.67
CA ASN A 172 -2.30 -1.38 -5.40
C ASN A 172 -1.21 -0.32 -5.43
N PHE A 173 -1.44 0.79 -4.74
CA PHE A 173 -0.41 1.77 -4.38
C PHE A 173 -0.54 2.11 -2.89
N THR A 174 0.53 2.65 -2.31
CA THR A 174 0.59 2.92 -0.87
C THR A 174 0.69 4.42 -0.62
N ILE A 175 -0.13 4.91 0.31
CA ILE A 175 -0.05 6.26 0.84
C ILE A 175 0.57 6.18 2.23
N TYR A 176 1.60 6.96 2.51
CA TYR A 176 2.31 6.95 3.80
C TYR A 176 2.47 8.36 4.38
N ASP A 177 2.64 8.44 5.70
CA ASP A 177 2.89 9.68 6.42
C ASP A 177 4.01 9.49 7.45
N CYS A 178 5.20 10.02 7.14
CA CYS A 178 6.36 9.97 8.03
C CYS A 178 6.07 10.59 9.41
N SER A 179 5.23 11.64 9.49
CA SER A 179 4.96 12.35 10.74
C SER A 179 4.27 11.48 11.79
N ARG A 180 3.61 10.41 11.36
CA ARG A 180 2.87 9.49 12.24
C ARG A 180 3.75 8.45 12.91
N ILE A 181 4.98 8.23 12.41
CA ILE A 181 5.91 7.24 12.98
C ILE A 181 6.15 7.48 14.48
N GLY A 182 6.25 8.73 14.91
CA GLY A 182 6.42 9.07 16.34
C GLY A 182 5.21 8.72 17.20
N GLN A 183 4.00 8.72 16.64
CA GLN A 183 2.78 8.34 17.34
C GLN A 183 2.62 6.81 17.40
N VAL A 184 3.01 6.11 16.32
CA VAL A 184 2.96 4.66 16.23
C VAL A 184 4.04 4.00 17.10
N TYR A 185 5.25 4.57 17.11
CA TYR A 185 6.43 4.04 17.80
C TYR A 185 7.02 5.05 18.81
N PRO A 186 6.32 5.39 19.91
CA PRO A 186 6.71 6.49 20.79
C PRO A 186 8.06 6.30 21.48
N HIS A 187 8.50 5.05 21.70
CA HIS A 187 9.77 4.74 22.38
C HIS A 187 10.95 4.51 21.42
N THR A 188 10.68 4.33 20.13
CA THR A 188 11.70 4.02 19.11
C THR A 188 11.57 4.90 17.87
N ALA A 189 10.94 6.07 18.00
CA ALA A 189 10.55 6.93 16.88
C ALA A 189 11.69 7.21 15.89
N CYS A 190 12.89 7.57 16.38
CA CYS A 190 14.07 7.80 15.53
C CYS A 190 14.48 6.53 14.77
N THR A 191 14.64 5.41 15.49
CA THR A 191 15.07 4.15 14.89
C THR A 191 14.04 3.64 13.88
N SER A 192 12.74 3.71 14.21
CA SER A 192 11.65 3.36 13.31
C SER A 192 11.58 4.26 12.08
N CYS A 193 11.83 5.57 12.23
CA CYS A 193 11.86 6.52 11.12
C CYS A 193 12.96 6.20 10.10
N LEU A 194 14.17 5.88 10.56
CA LEU A 194 15.30 5.59 9.68
C LEU A 194 15.34 4.13 9.19
N SER A 195 14.53 3.24 9.79
CA SER A 195 14.43 1.84 9.37
C SER A 195 13.26 1.60 8.43
N THR A 196 12.46 2.63 8.15
CA THR A 196 11.30 2.48 7.29
C THR A 196 11.69 2.34 5.83
N GLN A 197 10.84 1.67 5.05
CA GLN A 197 11.02 1.52 3.60
C GLN A 197 10.74 2.82 2.82
N TRP A 198 10.06 3.79 3.43
CA TRP A 198 9.76 5.08 2.81
C TRP A 198 10.92 6.08 2.98
N PRO A 199 11.06 7.07 2.08
CA PRO A 199 12.10 8.09 2.15
C PRO A 199 11.80 9.13 3.25
N CYS A 200 11.83 8.69 4.50
CA CYS A 200 11.68 9.52 5.68
C CYS A 200 13.05 9.84 6.30
N SER A 201 13.14 11.00 6.94
CA SER A 201 14.32 11.47 7.67
C SER A 201 13.93 11.87 9.09
N TRP A 202 14.78 11.57 10.06
CA TRP A 202 14.56 11.99 11.44
C TRP A 202 15.05 13.42 11.65
N CYS A 203 14.22 14.22 12.31
CA CYS A 203 14.49 15.60 12.64
C CYS A 203 14.74 15.75 14.14
N ILE A 204 15.99 15.97 14.55
CA ILE A 204 16.31 16.05 15.98
C ILE A 204 15.63 17.26 16.62
N GLN A 205 15.69 18.44 15.99
CA GLN A 205 15.15 19.68 16.55
C GLN A 205 13.64 19.63 16.76
N LEU A 206 12.92 18.97 15.86
CA LEU A 206 11.46 18.81 15.94
C LEU A 206 11.06 17.55 16.72
N HIS A 207 12.01 16.69 17.09
CA HIS A 207 11.79 15.36 17.64
C HIS A 207 10.75 14.55 16.84
N SER A 208 10.77 14.69 15.51
CA SER A 208 9.77 14.13 14.62
C SER A 208 10.39 13.54 13.37
N CYS A 209 9.69 12.58 12.78
CA CYS A 209 10.04 12.03 11.49
C CYS A 209 9.36 12.84 10.38
N VAL A 210 10.11 13.22 9.35
CA VAL A 210 9.63 14.08 8.25
C VAL A 210 9.98 13.48 6.91
N SER A 211 9.17 13.71 5.88
CA SER A 211 9.49 13.29 4.51
C SER A 211 10.39 14.29 3.78
N ASN A 212 10.39 15.56 4.21
CA ASN A 212 11.20 16.62 3.62
C ASN A 212 12.28 17.10 4.59
N GLN A 213 13.54 16.76 4.28
CA GLN A 213 14.71 17.13 5.09
C GLN A 213 14.91 18.65 5.20
N SER A 214 14.39 19.47 4.27
CA SER A 214 14.50 20.93 4.38
C SER A 214 13.78 21.51 5.60
N GLN A 215 12.85 20.74 6.20
CA GLN A 215 12.18 21.12 7.45
C GLN A 215 13.14 21.09 8.66
N CYS A 216 14.31 20.45 8.53
CA CYS A 216 15.22 20.15 9.65
C CYS A 216 16.39 21.10 9.86
N GLN A 217 16.31 22.34 9.34
CA GLN A 217 17.25 23.45 9.58
C GLN A 217 18.71 23.02 9.76
N ASP A 218 19.47 22.74 8.69
CA ASP A 218 20.91 22.42 8.62
C ASP A 218 21.54 21.66 9.82
N SER A 219 20.74 20.91 10.56
CA SER A 219 21.15 20.27 11.80
C SER A 219 21.80 18.94 11.46
N PRO A 220 22.82 18.50 12.23
CA PRO A 220 23.39 17.18 12.04
C PRO A 220 22.38 16.13 12.50
N ASN A 221 21.56 15.65 11.57
CA ASN A 221 20.53 14.64 11.82
C ASN A 221 21.11 13.22 11.62
N PRO A 222 20.66 12.21 12.38
CA PRO A 222 21.07 10.84 12.19
C PRO A 222 20.63 10.36 10.80
N THR A 223 21.51 9.66 10.10
CA THR A 223 21.23 9.11 8.76
C THR A 223 21.03 7.59 8.78
N SER A 224 21.46 6.93 9.84
CA SER A 224 21.28 5.50 10.06
C SER A 224 20.51 5.23 11.36
N PRO A 225 19.69 4.16 11.44
CA PRO A 225 19.03 3.75 12.68
C PRO A 225 20.00 3.58 13.86
N GLN A 226 21.26 3.27 13.56
CA GLN A 226 22.31 3.14 14.55
C GLN A 226 22.64 4.49 15.19
N ASP A 227 22.56 5.61 14.48
CA ASP A 227 22.94 6.93 15.00
C ASP A 227 21.88 7.55 15.92
N CYS A 228 20.74 6.88 16.05
CA CYS A 228 19.68 7.29 16.94
C CYS A 228 20.10 7.19 18.41
N PRO A 229 19.65 8.15 19.25
CA PRO A 229 19.88 8.09 20.68
C PRO A 229 19.12 6.91 21.30
N GLN A 230 19.82 6.15 22.15
CA GLN A 230 19.24 4.99 22.82
C GLN A 230 19.54 5.03 24.31
N ILE A 231 18.56 4.59 25.10
CA ILE A 231 18.73 4.33 26.53
C ILE A 231 19.30 2.93 26.69
N LEU A 232 20.44 2.82 27.37
CA LEU A 232 21.01 1.51 27.70
C LEU A 232 20.39 0.98 28.98
N PRO A 233 20.05 -0.32 29.05
CA PRO A 233 19.57 -0.93 30.28
C PRO A 233 20.67 -0.88 31.35
N SER A 234 20.34 -0.35 32.53
CA SER A 234 21.19 -0.37 33.72
C SER A 234 20.49 -1.18 34.83
N PRO A 235 21.24 -2.03 35.58
CA PRO A 235 20.66 -2.78 36.68
C PRO A 235 20.29 -1.82 37.82
N LEU A 236 19.04 -1.90 38.30
CA LEU A 236 18.54 -1.11 39.43
C LEU A 236 18.34 -2.00 40.65
N ALA A 237 18.97 -1.63 41.76
CA ALA A 237 18.76 -2.30 43.04
C ALA A 237 17.36 -1.93 43.59
N PRO A 238 16.62 -2.89 44.19
CA PRO A 238 15.30 -2.63 44.74
C PRO A 238 15.37 -1.63 45.90
N VAL A 239 14.42 -0.68 45.90
CA VAL A 239 14.31 0.37 46.93
C VAL A 239 13.20 0.02 47.92
N PRO A 240 13.43 0.14 49.24
CA PRO A 240 12.38 -0.03 50.24
C PRO A 240 11.20 0.93 50.02
N THR A 241 10.00 0.53 50.41
CA THR A 241 8.80 1.37 50.32
C THR A 241 9.01 2.68 51.10
N GLY A 242 8.95 3.83 50.41
CA GLY A 242 9.21 5.16 50.99
C GLY A 242 10.66 5.64 50.92
N GLY A 243 11.57 4.86 50.34
CA GLY A 243 12.95 5.28 50.07
C GLY A 243 13.07 6.15 48.81
N SER A 244 14.13 6.97 48.76
CA SER A 244 14.52 7.73 47.56
C SER A 244 15.79 7.10 46.99
N GLN A 245 15.85 6.95 45.67
CA GLN A 245 17.03 6.47 44.95
C GLN A 245 17.28 7.35 43.73
N ASP A 246 18.54 7.74 43.55
CA ASP A 246 18.98 8.37 42.32
C ASP A 246 19.20 7.28 41.26
N ILE A 247 18.48 7.39 40.14
CA ILE A 247 18.58 6.44 39.03
C ILE A 247 19.54 7.00 37.98
N LEU A 248 20.59 6.26 37.68
CA LEU A 248 21.52 6.57 36.59
C LEU A 248 21.03 5.93 35.30
N VAL A 249 20.70 6.75 34.31
CA VAL A 249 20.25 6.32 32.98
C VAL A 249 21.38 6.56 31.98
N PRO A 250 22.12 5.52 31.57
CA PRO A 250 23.14 5.66 30.54
C PRO A 250 22.48 5.87 29.18
N LEU A 251 22.90 6.92 28.49
CA LEU A 251 22.51 7.23 27.12
C LEU A 251 23.68 6.98 26.18
N THR A 252 23.40 6.45 25.00
CA THR A 252 24.37 6.39 23.91
C THR A 252 23.92 7.29 22.76
N LYS A 253 24.89 7.82 22.00
CA LYS A 253 24.67 8.65 20.80
C LYS A 253 23.77 9.86 21.04
N ALA A 254 23.89 10.42 22.25
CA ALA A 254 23.12 11.57 22.73
C ALA A 254 23.86 12.92 22.59
N THR A 255 24.93 12.96 21.79
CA THR A 255 25.74 14.18 21.56
C THR A 255 24.91 15.35 21.03
N PHE A 256 23.76 15.07 20.42
CA PHE A 256 22.86 16.07 19.87
C PHE A 256 22.01 16.81 20.93
N PHE A 257 21.96 16.32 22.19
CA PHE A 257 21.17 16.93 23.27
C PHE A 257 21.98 17.86 24.19
N HIS A 258 23.21 18.23 23.81
CA HIS A 258 24.05 19.11 24.64
C HIS A 258 23.32 20.43 24.97
N GLY A 259 23.01 20.64 26.25
CA GLY A 259 22.32 21.84 26.74
C GLY A 259 20.79 21.74 26.85
N SER A 260 20.19 20.61 26.47
CA SER A 260 18.75 20.37 26.61
C SER A 260 18.38 19.87 28.01
N SER A 261 17.30 20.37 28.59
CA SER A 261 16.73 19.84 29.83
C SER A 261 15.97 18.56 29.53
N LEU A 262 16.41 17.44 30.11
CA LEU A 262 15.68 16.17 30.02
C LEU A 262 14.68 16.04 31.19
N GLU A 263 13.56 15.36 30.97
CA GLU A 263 12.59 14.98 32.01
C GLU A 263 12.34 13.47 31.99
N CYS A 264 12.22 12.85 33.16
CA CYS A 264 11.83 11.44 33.27
C CYS A 264 10.33 11.34 33.55
N SER A 265 9.64 10.50 32.77
CA SER A 265 8.24 10.16 33.00
C SER A 265 8.10 8.67 33.31
N PHE A 266 7.39 8.33 34.38
CA PHE A 266 7.21 6.95 34.84
C PHE A 266 5.76 6.50 34.67
N GLY A 267 5.23 6.46 33.43
CA GLY A 267 4.01 5.74 32.99
C GLY A 267 2.67 5.93 33.73
N LEU A 268 2.65 6.62 34.88
CA LEU A 268 1.58 6.67 35.89
C LEU A 268 1.32 8.13 36.34
N GLY A 269 1.72 9.11 35.51
CA GLY A 269 1.58 10.54 35.84
C GLY A 269 2.69 11.13 36.72
N TRP A 270 3.66 10.34 37.16
CA TRP A 270 4.83 10.80 37.91
C TRP A 270 5.85 11.48 36.98
N ARG A 271 6.18 12.75 37.25
CA ARG A 271 7.22 13.52 36.57
C ARG A 271 8.41 13.78 37.50
N GLY A 272 9.62 13.45 37.07
CA GLY A 272 10.86 13.80 37.76
C GLY A 272 11.70 14.76 36.92
N ARG A 273 12.21 15.84 37.54
CA ARG A 273 13.15 16.78 36.88
C ARG A 273 14.55 16.16 36.89
N LEU A 274 15.18 16.02 35.73
CA LEU A 274 16.61 15.64 35.68
C LEU A 274 17.47 16.88 35.91
N GLY A 275 18.39 16.79 36.86
CA GLY A 275 19.46 17.75 37.05
C GLY A 275 20.73 17.25 36.37
N LEU A 276 21.35 18.08 35.53
CA LEU A 276 22.70 17.85 35.02
C LEU A 276 23.72 18.07 36.15
N SER A 277 24.56 17.08 36.44
CA SER A 277 25.75 17.25 37.27
C SER A 277 26.95 16.61 36.56
N GLY A 278 27.68 17.42 35.79
CA GLY A 278 28.81 16.96 34.99
C GLY A 278 28.38 16.13 33.78
N THR A 279 29.01 14.97 33.55
CA THR A 279 28.73 14.03 32.44
C THR A 279 27.54 13.10 32.68
N PHE A 280 26.85 13.26 33.81
CA PHE A 280 25.77 12.37 34.24
C PHE A 280 24.48 13.17 34.47
N PHE A 281 23.36 12.56 34.08
CA PHE A 281 22.04 13.03 34.45
C PHE A 281 21.66 12.38 35.79
N ILE A 282 21.36 13.20 36.81
CA ILE A 282 20.85 12.76 38.11
C ILE A 282 19.33 12.91 38.10
N ILE A 283 18.60 11.81 38.27
CA ILE A 283 17.15 11.83 38.51
C ILE A 283 16.94 12.08 40.01
N LYS A 284 16.60 13.31 40.38
CA LYS A 284 16.00 13.56 41.69
C LYS A 284 14.51 13.25 41.58
N ALA A 285 14.07 12.16 42.19
CA ALA A 285 12.66 11.89 42.40
C ALA A 285 12.10 12.96 43.36
N CYS A 286 11.45 14.00 42.82
CA CYS A 286 10.70 14.94 43.65
C CYS A 286 9.40 14.26 44.10
N ARG A 287 9.32 14.00 45.40
CA ARG A 287 8.06 13.77 46.11
C ARG A 287 7.24 15.07 46.02
N GLU A 288 6.12 15.08 45.30
CA GLU A 288 5.03 15.98 45.67
C GLU A 288 4.43 15.41 46.96
N ASN A 289 4.62 16.13 48.06
CA ASN A 289 3.95 15.81 49.31
C ASN A 289 2.46 16.20 49.15
N PRO A 290 1.53 15.49 49.82
CA PRO A 290 0.11 15.83 49.81
C PRO A 290 -0.18 17.19 50.44
#